data_AF-A0A6S6T973-F1
#
_entry.id   AF-A0A6S6T973-F1
#
_cell.length_a   1.000
_cell.length_b   1.000
_cell.length_c   1.000
_cell.angle_alpha   90.00
_cell.angle_beta   90.00
_cell.angle_gamma   90.00
#
_symmetry.space_group_name_H-M   'P 1'
#
loop_
_entity.id
_entity.type
_entity.pdbx_description
1 polymer ?
#
loop_
_entity_poly.entity_id
_entity_poly.type
_entity_poly.pdbx_seq_one_letter_code
_entity_poly.pdbx_strand_id
1 'polypeptide(L)' 'MNSEHKQLSKRLKRIIKSMKKVQKSIHGSEAPASMHELDELTQLGEEYATTVQQIAQLESQQKTQNS' A
#
# COMPACT_ATOMS: atom_id res chain seq x y z
N MET A 1 9.09 9.39 16.21
CA MET A 1 8.94 8.61 14.95
C MET A 1 10.06 8.99 14.00
N ASN A 2 10.85 8.01 13.53
CA ASN A 2 11.90 8.21 12.54
C ASN A 2 11.31 8.84 11.24
N SER A 3 12.07 9.70 10.57
CA SER A 3 11.63 10.42 9.36
C SER A 3 11.21 9.46 8.24
N GLU A 4 11.92 8.34 8.13
CA GLU A 4 11.66 7.24 7.21
C GLU A 4 10.31 6.55 7.48
N HIS A 5 10.03 6.19 8.73
CA HIS A 5 8.75 5.60 9.13
C HIS A 5 7.56 6.50 8.76
N LYS A 6 7.71 7.82 8.96
CA LYS A 6 6.70 8.82 8.57
C LYS A 6 6.49 8.87 7.06
N GLN A 7 7.56 8.73 6.26
CA GLN A 7 7.47 8.70 4.80
C GLN A 7 6.77 7.43 4.30
N LEU A 8 7.14 6.26 4.82
CA LEU A 8 6.51 4.98 4.49
C LEU A 8 5.04 4.97 4.88
N SER A 9 4.69 5.48 6.07
CA SER A 9 3.29 5.64 6.49
C SER A 9 2.48 6.54 5.53
N LYS A 10 3.08 7.62 5.03
CA LYS A 10 2.44 8.49 4.02
C LYS A 10 2.31 7.79 2.67
N ARG A 11 3.30 6.98 2.28
CA ARG A 11 3.24 6.17 1.05
C ARG A 11 2.11 5.14 1.14
N LEU A 12 2.05 4.39 2.25
CA LEU A 12 1.01 3.39 2.50
C LEU A 12 -0.40 3.98 2.39
N LYS A 13 -0.63 5.14 3.02
CA LYS A 13 -1.92 5.86 2.91
C LYS A 13 -2.28 6.24 1.48
N ARG A 14 -1.30 6.62 0.65
CA ARG A 14 -1.53 6.95 -0.76
C ARG A 14 -1.89 5.70 -1.57
N ILE A 15 -1.16 4.60 -1.39
CA ILE A 15 -1.45 3.32 -2.06
C ILE A 15 -2.88 2.86 -1.73
N ILE A 16 -3.25 2.85 -0.44
CA ILE A 16 -4.61 2.48 -0.01
C ILE A 16 -5.67 3.38 -0.67
N LYS A 17 -5.42 4.69 -0.76
CA LYS A 17 -6.35 5.62 -1.41
C LYS A 17 -6.51 5.31 -2.90
N SER A 18 -5.42 4.99 -3.60
CA SER A 18 -5.46 4.59 -5.01
C SER A 18 -6.21 3.27 -5.19
N MET A 19 -5.91 2.24 -4.39
CA MET A 19 -6.63 0.95 -4.45
C MET A 19 -8.13 1.14 -4.27
N LYS A 20 -8.56 1.95 -3.29
CA LYS A 20 -9.97 2.27 -3.07
C LYS A 20 -10.61 2.98 -4.26
N LYS A 21 -9.85 3.83 -4.97
CA LYS A 21 -10.33 4.52 -6.16
C LYS A 21 -10.59 3.53 -7.30
N VAL A 22 -9.66 2.61 -7.56
CA VAL A 22 -9.83 1.57 -8.60
C VAL A 22 -10.98 0.63 -8.22
N GLN A 23 -11.05 0.17 -6.97
CA GLN A 23 -12.16 -0.65 -6.49
C GLN A 23 -13.52 0.05 -6.64
N LYS A 24 -13.59 1.35 -6.39
CA LYS A 24 -14.81 2.15 -6.58
C LYS A 24 -15.17 2.29 -8.07
N SER A 25 -14.19 2.43 -8.96
CA SER A 25 -14.40 2.40 -10.41
C SER A 25 -15.05 1.08 -10.83
N ILE A 26 -14.46 -0.04 -10.41
CA ILE A 26 -14.95 -1.38 -10.71
C ILE A 26 -16.37 -1.59 -10.16
N HIS A 27 -16.62 -1.24 -8.89
CA HIS A 27 -17.95 -1.43 -8.28
C HIS A 27 -19.03 -0.48 -8.84
N GLY A 28 -18.63 0.69 -9.34
CA GLY A 28 -19.54 1.65 -9.95
C GLY A 28 -19.87 1.35 -11.41
N SER A 29 -19.19 0.36 -12.00
CA SER A 29 -19.39 -0.08 -13.37
C SER A 29 -20.38 -1.25 -13.41
N GLU A 30 -21.31 -1.22 -14.37
CA GLU A 30 -22.16 -2.38 -14.69
C GLU A 30 -21.43 -3.42 -15.54
N ALA A 31 -20.30 -3.04 -16.14
CA ALA A 31 -19.41 -3.95 -16.86
C ALA A 31 -18.41 -4.62 -15.90
N PRO A 32 -17.96 -5.85 -16.20
CA PRO A 32 -16.87 -6.50 -15.48
C PRO A 32 -15.61 -5.61 -15.45
N ALA A 33 -14.79 -5.78 -14.40
CA ALA A 33 -13.51 -5.11 -14.29
C ALA A 33 -12.67 -5.34 -15.55
N SER A 34 -12.12 -4.26 -16.10
CA SER A 34 -11.21 -4.37 -17.23
C SER A 34 -9.87 -4.98 -16.79
N MET A 35 -9.16 -5.61 -17.72
CA MET A 35 -7.80 -6.12 -17.45
C MET A 35 -6.88 -5.01 -16.93
N HIS A 36 -7.03 -3.79 -17.46
CA HIS A 36 -6.25 -2.64 -16.99
C HIS A 36 -6.50 -2.31 -15.50
N GLU A 37 -7.76 -2.33 -15.05
CA GLU A 37 -8.09 -2.10 -13.64
C GLU A 37 -7.58 -3.23 -12.74
N LEU A 38 -7.62 -4.48 -13.22
CA LEU A 38 -7.08 -5.63 -12.49
C LEU A 38 -5.55 -5.58 -12.39
N ASP A 39 -4.87 -5.18 -13.46
CA ASP A 39 -3.42 -4.98 -13.49
C ASP A 39 -3.00 -3.84 -12.54
N GLU A 40 -3.74 -2.71 -12.57
CA GLU A 40 -3.50 -1.59 -11.65
C GLU A 40 -3.67 -2.03 -10.18
N LEU A 41 -4.72 -2.80 -9.87
CA LEU A 41 -4.90 -3.35 -8.51
C LEU A 41 -3.77 -4.30 -8.10
N THR A 42 -3.28 -5.11 -9.03
CA THR A 42 -2.17 -6.04 -8.78
C THR A 42 -0.91 -5.27 -8.43
N GLN A 43 -0.53 -4.27 -9.24
CA GLN A 43 0.64 -3.42 -8.98
C GLN A 43 0.52 -2.67 -7.66
N LEU A 44 -0.65 -2.07 -7.37
CA LEU A 44 -0.89 -1.39 -6.10
C LEU A 44 -0.82 -2.36 -4.90
N GLY A 45 -1.26 -3.60 -5.07
CA GLY A 45 -1.16 -4.66 -4.07
C GLY A 45 0.29 -5.05 -3.75
N GLU A 46 1.14 -5.17 -4.77
CA GLU A 46 2.58 -5.44 -4.60
C GLU A 46 3.29 -4.27 -3.90
N GLU A 47 2.96 -3.03 -4.27
CA GLU A 47 3.48 -1.84 -3.61
C GLU A 47 3.05 -1.75 -2.15
N TYR A 48 1.79 -2.10 -1.85
CA TYR A 48 1.27 -2.17 -0.50
C TYR A 48 2.06 -3.18 0.34
N ALA A 49 2.20 -4.41 -0.17
CA ALA A 49 2.91 -5.49 0.52
C ALA A 49 4.36 -5.09 0.83
N THR A 50 5.07 -4.57 -0.18
CA THR A 50 6.44 -4.08 -0.02
C THR A 50 6.54 -2.98 1.03
N THR A 51 5.64 -1.99 1.00
CA THR A 51 5.66 -0.87 1.95
C THR A 51 5.39 -1.34 3.38
N VAL A 52 4.45 -2.28 3.57
CA VAL A 52 4.16 -2.88 4.88
C VAL A 52 5.36 -3.66 5.41
N GLN A 53 6.03 -4.45 4.55
CA GLN A 53 7.23 -5.19 4.93
C GLN A 53 8.36 -4.26 5.38
N GLN A 54 8.58 -3.14 4.67
CA GLN A 54 9.57 -2.13 5.04
C GLN A 54 9.26 -1.48 6.41
N ILE A 55 7.98 -1.18 6.68
CA ILE A 55 7.56 -0.66 7.98
C ILE A 55 7.85 -1.68 9.08
N ALA A 56 7.47 -2.94 8.89
CA ALA A 56 7.69 -4.01 9.86
C ALA A 56 9.20 -4.23 10.15
N GLN A 57 10.05 -4.14 9.12
CA GLN A 57 11.51 -4.21 9.28
C GLN A 57 12.09 -3.05 10.09
N LEU A 58 11.60 -1.82 9.87
CA LEU A 58 12.04 -0.67 10.67
C LEU A 58 11.60 -0.76 12.14
N GLU A 59 10.43 -1.35 12.39
CA GLU A 59 9.94 -1.57 13.76
C GLU A 59 10.72 -2.67 14.47
N SER A 60 11.11 -3.74 13.78
CA SER A 60 11.93 -4.80 14.38
C SER A 60 13.34 -4.31 14.73
N GLN A 61 13.99 -3.53 13.84
CA GLN A 61 15.29 -2.94 14.11
C GLN A 61 15.29 -1.99 15.31
N GLN A 62 14.22 -1.20 15.50
CA GLN A 62 14.06 -0.32 16.66
C GLN A 62 13.91 -1.07 17.99
N LYS A 63 13.37 -2.29 17.99
CA LYS A 63 13.25 -3.12 19.20
C LYS A 63 14.60 -3.71 19.62
N THR A 64 15.41 -4.15 18.66
CA THR A 64 16.73 -4.73 18.93
C THR A 64 17.76 -3.70 19.39
N GLN A 65 17.61 -2.41 19.02
CA GLN A 65 18.52 -1.34 19.45
C GLN A 65 18.23 -0.76 20.84
N ASN A 66 17.03 -1.00 21.40
CA ASN A 66 16.60 -0.47 22.70
C ASN A 66 16.52 -1.55 23.80
N SER A 67 16.99 -2.78 23.51
CA SER A 67 17.12 -3.89 24.46
C SER A 67 18.59 -4.10 24.79
#